data_AF-A0A0S8CEE9-F1
#
_entry.id   AF-A0A0S8CEE9-F1
#
_cell.length_a   1.000
_cell.length_b   1.000
_cell.length_c   1.000
_cell.angle_alpha   90.00
_cell.angle_beta   90.00
_cell.angle_gamma   90.00
#
_symmetry.space_group_name_H-M   'P 1'
#
loop_
_entity.id
_entity.type
_entity.pdbx_description
1 polymer ?
#
loop_
_entity_poly.entity_id
_entity_poly.type
_entity_poly.pdbx_seq_one_letter_code
_entity_poly.pdbx_strand_id
1 'polypeptide(L)'
;EFRKELGLEGSSLERLVQVGYEVLALVTFYTTVSLELRAWTVPKGTPAPKAAGKIHSDMEKGFIRAEVVPFQDFIACGSEHGAREKGLLRSEGKDYLIQDGDIVHFRFHV
;
A
#
# COMPACT_ATOMS: atom_id res chain seq x y z
N GLU A 1 26.07 8.15 -16.36
CA GLU A 1 27.54 8.22 -16.30
C GLU A 1 28.04 9.35 -15.41
N PHE A 2 27.67 10.62 -15.65
CA PHE A 2 28.09 11.78 -14.83
C PHE A 2 27.93 11.66 -13.28
N ARG A 3 26.88 10.99 -12.79
CA ARG A 3 26.64 10.81 -11.34
C ARG A 3 27.57 9.79 -10.68
N LYS A 4 27.93 8.72 -11.40
CA LYS A 4 28.87 7.71 -10.94
C LYS A 4 30.28 8.29 -10.79
N GLU A 5 30.65 9.21 -11.67
CA GLU A 5 31.94 9.92 -11.63
C GLU A 5 32.06 10.88 -10.42
N LEU A 6 30.92 11.36 -9.88
CA LEU A 6 30.85 12.19 -8.68
C LEU A 6 30.73 11.40 -7.36
N GLY A 7 30.74 10.06 -7.41
CA GLY A 7 30.53 9.21 -6.22
C GLY A 7 29.13 9.32 -5.63
N LEU A 8 28.16 9.85 -6.38
CA LEU A 8 26.77 9.99 -5.96
C LEU A 8 26.00 8.73 -6.34
N GLU A 9 25.72 7.88 -5.36
CA GLU A 9 24.84 6.73 -5.51
C GLU A 9 23.36 7.17 -5.53
N GLY A 10 22.64 6.78 -6.58
CA GLY A 10 21.19 7.02 -6.71
C GLY A 10 20.80 8.45 -7.10
N SER A 11 19.48 8.71 -7.15
CA SER A 11 18.99 10.04 -7.48
C SER A 11 18.82 10.96 -6.27
N SER A 12 19.48 12.13 -6.28
CA SER A 12 19.31 13.19 -5.28
C SER A 12 17.85 13.62 -5.14
N LEU A 13 17.07 13.60 -6.22
CA LEU A 13 15.63 13.87 -6.19
C LEU A 13 14.84 12.73 -5.55
N GLU A 14 15.18 11.46 -5.84
CA GLU A 14 14.54 10.30 -5.20
C GLU A 14 14.77 10.33 -3.69
N ARG A 15 16.01 10.64 -3.27
CA ARG A 15 16.35 10.80 -1.86
C ARG A 15 15.57 11.94 -1.21
N LEU A 16 15.41 13.07 -1.89
CA LEU A 16 14.62 14.19 -1.39
C LEU A 16 13.15 13.80 -1.20
N VAL A 17 12.57 13.07 -2.16
CA VAL A 17 11.19 12.57 -2.05
C VAL A 17 11.06 11.58 -0.90
N GLN A 18 11.98 10.63 -0.76
CA GLN A 18 12.00 9.66 0.34
C GLN A 18 12.05 10.34 1.71
N VAL A 19 12.99 11.29 1.89
CA VAL A 19 13.07 12.07 3.13
C VAL A 19 11.78 12.87 3.37
N GLY A 20 11.16 13.41 2.33
CA GLY A 20 9.86 14.08 2.45
C GLY A 20 8.76 13.15 2.96
N TYR A 21 8.69 11.91 2.45
CA TYR A 21 7.75 10.89 2.94
C TYR A 21 8.00 10.54 4.41
N GLU A 22 9.27 10.36 4.80
CA GLU A 22 9.65 10.06 6.19
C GLU A 22 9.28 11.20 7.14
N VAL A 23 9.62 12.45 6.78
CA VAL A 23 9.35 13.64 7.60
C VAL A 23 7.85 13.87 7.79
N LEU A 24 7.06 13.63 6.72
CA LEU A 24 5.60 13.75 6.77
C LEU A 24 4.92 12.50 7.37
N ALA A 25 5.69 11.49 7.77
CA ALA A 25 5.21 10.20 8.27
C ALA A 25 4.16 9.59 7.33
N LEU A 26 4.45 9.52 6.04
CA LEU A 26 3.56 8.94 5.03
C LEU A 26 3.90 7.47 4.77
N VAL A 27 2.87 6.69 4.47
CA VAL A 27 3.00 5.32 3.97
C VAL A 27 2.27 5.20 2.64
N THR A 28 2.75 4.29 1.80
CA THR A 28 2.13 3.94 0.52
C THR A 28 1.57 2.53 0.61
N PHE A 29 0.29 2.38 0.30
CA PHE A 29 -0.31 1.07 0.06
C PHE A 29 -0.76 0.97 -1.39
N TYR A 30 -1.06 -0.24 -1.82
CA TYR A 30 -1.42 -0.53 -3.20
C TYR A 30 -2.77 -1.22 -3.27
N THR A 31 -3.47 -0.98 -4.36
CA THR A 31 -4.67 -1.73 -4.73
C THR A 31 -4.50 -2.31 -6.11
N THR A 32 -4.98 -3.53 -6.29
CA THR A 32 -5.11 -4.17 -7.61
C THR A 32 -6.58 -4.16 -8.02
N VAL A 33 -6.88 -3.51 -9.15
CA VAL A 33 -8.21 -3.58 -9.77
C VAL A 33 -8.00 -4.11 -11.18
N SER A 34 -8.51 -5.32 -11.44
CA SER A 34 -8.29 -6.01 -12.72
C SER A 34 -6.79 -6.17 -13.01
N LEU A 35 -6.27 -5.49 -14.04
CA LEU A 35 -4.86 -5.52 -14.45
C LEU A 35 -4.09 -4.26 -14.02
N GLU A 36 -4.73 -3.34 -13.31
CA GLU A 36 -4.12 -2.09 -12.89
C GLU A 36 -3.69 -2.15 -11.42
N LEU A 37 -2.41 -1.79 -11.19
CA LEU A 37 -1.87 -1.54 -9.86
C LEU A 37 -1.85 -0.04 -9.62
N ARG A 38 -2.38 0.40 -8.47
CA ARG A 38 -2.36 1.81 -8.07
C ARG A 38 -1.77 1.98 -6.69
N ALA A 39 -0.88 2.96 -6.55
CA ALA A 39 -0.29 3.38 -5.29
C ALA A 39 -1.13 4.50 -4.66
N TRP A 40 -1.30 4.44 -3.35
CA TRP A 40 -2.06 5.40 -2.55
C TRP A 40 -1.27 5.82 -1.33
N THR A 41 -1.09 7.12 -1.17
CA THR A 41 -0.36 7.70 -0.03
C THR A 41 -1.34 8.14 1.06
N VAL A 42 -1.09 7.70 2.29
CA VAL A 42 -1.83 8.09 3.49
C VAL A 42 -0.86 8.34 4.66
N PRO A 43 -1.25 9.12 5.68
CA PRO A 43 -0.47 9.21 6.91
C PRO A 43 -0.28 7.85 7.57
N LYS A 44 0.89 7.63 8.18
CA LYS A 44 1.17 6.44 8.98
C LYS A 44 0.15 6.32 10.11
N GLY A 45 -0.34 5.10 10.35
CA GLY A 45 -1.40 4.85 11.34
C GLY A 45 -2.80 5.20 10.83
N THR A 46 -3.00 5.41 9.53
CA THR A 46 -4.34 5.56 8.95
C THR A 46 -5.11 4.23 9.06
N PRO A 47 -6.32 4.22 9.65
CA PRO A 47 -7.16 3.03 9.72
C PRO A 47 -7.66 2.59 8.33
N ALA A 48 -7.85 1.28 8.15
CA ALA A 48 -8.28 0.69 6.88
C ALA A 48 -9.53 1.35 6.25
N PRO A 49 -10.61 1.70 7.00
CA PRO A 49 -11.75 2.41 6.42
C PRO A 49 -11.40 3.79 5.86
N LYS A 50 -10.51 4.53 6.54
CA LYS A 50 -10.06 5.85 6.10
C LYS A 50 -9.17 5.75 4.85
N ALA A 51 -8.34 4.71 4.77
CA ALA A 51 -7.55 4.43 3.58
C ALA A 51 -8.45 4.04 2.39
N ALA A 52 -9.52 3.27 2.61
CA ALA A 52 -10.54 3.01 1.59
C ALA A 52 -11.22 4.32 1.13
N GLY A 53 -11.50 5.24 2.06
CA GLY A 53 -12.04 6.58 1.77
C GLY A 53 -11.17 7.44 0.86
N LYS A 54 -9.84 7.26 0.91
CA LYS A 54 -8.89 7.92 0.00
C LYS A 54 -9.12 7.53 -1.46
N ILE A 55 -9.65 6.33 -1.70
CA ILE A 55 -10.01 5.81 -3.03
C ILE A 55 -11.38 6.36 -3.42
N HIS A 56 -12.39 6.16 -2.57
CA HIS A 56 -13.73 6.67 -2.79
C HIS A 56 -14.51 6.78 -1.48
N SER A 57 -15.31 7.84 -1.31
CA SER A 57 -16.04 8.08 -0.05
C SER A 57 -17.06 7.00 0.30
N ASP A 58 -17.65 6.32 -0.70
CA ASP A 58 -18.59 5.22 -0.44
C ASP A 58 -17.90 3.97 0.11
N MET A 59 -16.63 3.74 -0.25
CA MET A 59 -15.88 2.61 0.28
C MET A 59 -15.60 2.78 1.78
N GLU A 60 -15.41 4.01 2.24
CA GLU A 60 -15.28 4.30 3.68
C GLU A 60 -16.59 4.06 4.43
N LYS A 61 -17.70 4.57 3.90
CA LYS A 61 -19.03 4.43 4.52
C LYS A 61 -19.48 2.97 4.55
N GLY A 62 -19.28 2.28 3.44
CA GLY A 62 -19.67 0.88 3.24
C GLY A 62 -18.64 -0.14 3.70
N PHE A 63 -17.54 0.27 4.34
CA PHE A 63 -16.43 -0.61 4.68
C PHE A 63 -16.88 -1.84 5.49
N ILE A 64 -16.53 -3.02 4.99
CA ILE A 64 -16.74 -4.30 5.67
C ILE A 64 -15.43 -4.76 6.30
N ARG A 65 -14.38 -4.90 5.47
CA ARG A 65 -13.05 -5.41 5.85
C ARG A 65 -12.02 -5.11 4.76
N ALA A 66 -10.74 -5.22 5.11
CA ALA A 66 -9.63 -5.17 4.17
C ALA A 66 -9.00 -6.57 4.03
N GLU A 67 -8.80 -7.04 2.81
CA GLU A 67 -7.97 -8.22 2.53
C GLU A 67 -6.56 -7.73 2.21
N VAL A 68 -5.57 -8.12 3.01
CA VAL A 68 -4.23 -7.52 3.03
C VAL A 68 -3.14 -8.57 2.83
N VAL A 69 -2.19 -8.27 1.93
CA VAL A 69 -0.94 -9.02 1.75
C VAL A 69 0.23 -8.04 1.77
N PRO A 70 1.28 -8.24 2.57
CA PRO A 70 2.50 -7.43 2.48
C PRO A 70 3.14 -7.57 1.09
N PHE A 71 3.72 -6.49 0.55
CA PHE A 71 4.37 -6.48 -0.76
C PHE A 71 5.35 -7.65 -0.97
N GLN A 72 6.21 -7.93 0.02
CA GLN A 72 7.21 -8.99 -0.09
C GLN A 72 6.57 -10.37 -0.27
N ASP A 73 5.51 -10.65 0.48
CA ASP A 73 4.76 -11.90 0.38
C ASP A 73 4.01 -11.99 -0.94
N PHE A 74 3.43 -10.88 -1.40
CA PHE A 74 2.74 -10.82 -2.69
C PHE A 74 3.69 -11.17 -3.84
N ILE A 75 4.89 -10.59 -3.85
CA ILE A 75 5.92 -10.88 -4.87
C ILE A 75 6.38 -12.33 -4.79
N ALA A 76 6.61 -12.86 -3.58
CA ALA A 76 7.00 -14.26 -3.41
C ALA A 76 5.91 -15.26 -3.84
N CYS A 77 4.64 -14.84 -3.83
CA CYS A 77 3.51 -15.65 -4.26
C CYS A 77 3.11 -15.46 -5.73
N GLY A 78 3.56 -14.36 -6.36
CA GLY A 78 3.28 -14.01 -7.75
C GLY A 78 1.84 -13.56 -8.04
N SER A 79 0.90 -13.75 -7.11
CA SER A 79 -0.49 -13.29 -7.23
C SER A 79 -1.22 -13.26 -5.88
N GLU A 80 -2.33 -12.53 -5.81
CA GLU A 80 -3.25 -12.57 -4.65
C GLU A 80 -3.78 -13.99 -4.42
N HIS A 81 -4.07 -14.72 -5.50
CA HIS A 81 -4.52 -16.11 -5.42
C HIS A 81 -3.47 -17.01 -4.77
N GLY A 82 -2.20 -16.90 -5.20
CA GLY A 82 -1.10 -17.66 -4.60
C GLY A 82 -0.86 -17.31 -3.13
N ALA A 83 -1.04 -16.03 -2.76
CA ALA A 83 -0.96 -15.61 -1.36
C ALA A 83 -2.12 -16.19 -0.52
N ARG A 84 -3.33 -16.27 -1.10
CA ARG A 84 -4.50 -16.88 -0.46
C ARG A 84 -4.31 -18.38 -0.23
N GLU A 85 -3.83 -19.13 -1.22
CA GLU A 85 -3.58 -20.57 -1.09
C GLU A 85 -2.55 -20.90 -0.01
N LYS A 86 -1.57 -20.02 0.18
CA LYS A 86 -0.54 -20.13 1.22
C LYS A 86 -0.98 -19.57 2.58
N GLY A 87 -2.20 -19.06 2.70
CA GLY A 87 -2.73 -18.51 3.97
C GLY A 87 -2.12 -17.16 4.39
N LEU A 88 -1.49 -16.43 3.46
CA LEU A 88 -0.85 -15.14 3.72
C LEU A 88 -1.81 -13.95 3.52
N LEU A 89 -2.95 -14.17 2.85
CA LEU A 89 -4.00 -13.16 2.71
C LEU A 89 -4.76 -13.01 4.04
N ARG A 90 -4.50 -11.90 4.74
CA ARG A 90 -5.14 -11.60 6.03
C ARG A 90 -6.46 -10.86 5.80
N SER A 91 -7.44 -11.13 6.65
CA SER A 91 -8.69 -10.39 6.67
C SER A 91 -8.73 -9.49 7.89
N GLU A 92 -8.65 -8.19 7.63
CA GLU A 92 -8.39 -7.16 8.62
C GLU A 92 -9.62 -6.25 8.82
N GLY A 93 -9.88 -5.91 10.08
CA GLY A 93 -11.04 -5.15 10.51
C GLY A 93 -10.86 -3.63 10.41
N LYS A 94 -11.81 -2.89 11.01
CA LYS A 94 -11.82 -1.41 11.00
C LYS A 94 -10.63 -0.79 11.73
N ASP A 95 -10.12 -1.49 12.75
CA ASP A 95 -9.01 -1.03 13.59
C ASP A 95 -7.64 -1.33 12.99
N TYR A 96 -7.58 -2.04 11.86
CA TYR A 96 -6.33 -2.31 11.17
C TYR A 96 -5.71 -1.00 10.67
N LEU A 97 -4.44 -0.81 11.00
CA LEU A 97 -3.66 0.33 10.55
C LEU A 97 -2.88 -0.10 9.31
N ILE A 98 -3.08 0.63 8.21
CA ILE A 98 -2.37 0.38 6.96
C ILE A 98 -0.86 0.51 7.18
N GLN A 99 -0.13 -0.51 6.71
CA GLN A 99 1.32 -0.52 6.72
C GLN A 99 1.87 -0.11 5.36
N ASP A 100 3.11 0.39 5.35
CA ASP A 100 3.81 0.69 4.11
C ASP A 100 4.04 -0.59 3.30
N GLY A 101 3.73 -0.54 2.01
CA GLY A 101 3.83 -1.71 1.13
C GLY A 101 2.65 -2.67 1.20
N ASP A 102 1.59 -2.41 1.96
CA ASP A 102 0.42 -3.29 1.96
C ASP A 102 -0.22 -3.33 0.56
N ILE A 103 -0.46 -4.53 0.02
CA ILE A 103 -1.38 -4.78 -1.08
C ILE A 103 -2.76 -5.04 -0.48
N VAL A 104 -3.74 -4.20 -0.80
CA VAL A 104 -5.04 -4.18 -0.14
C VAL A 104 -6.18 -4.30 -1.13
N HIS A 105 -7.13 -5.18 -0.82
CA HIS A 105 -8.43 -5.26 -1.46
C HIS A 105 -9.51 -4.96 -0.43
N PHE A 106 -10.18 -3.81 -0.57
CA PHE A 106 -11.26 -3.41 0.33
C PHE A 106 -12.59 -4.05 -0.08
N ARG A 107 -13.26 -4.69 0.86
CA ARG A 107 -14.63 -5.18 0.71
C ARG A 107 -15.58 -4.13 1.30
N PHE A 108 -16.57 -3.72 0.54
CA PHE A 108 -17.56 -2.72 0.96
C PHE A 108 -18.94 -3.02 0.37
N HIS A 109 -19.98 -2.50 1.01
CA HIS A 109 -21.33 -2.45 0.45
C HIS A 109 -21.57 -1.10 -0.22
N VAL A 110 -22.36 -1.12 -1.28
CA VAL A 110 -22.87 0.07 -2.00
C VAL A 110 -24.35 0.23 -1.69
#